data_AF-A0A813EDE0-F1
#
_entry.id   AF-A0A813EDE0-F1
#
_cell.length_a   1.000
_cell.length_b   1.000
_cell.length_c   1.000
_cell.angle_alpha   90.00
_cell.angle_beta   90.00
_cell.angle_gamma   90.00
#
_symmetry.space_group_name_H-M   'P 1'
#
loop_
_entity.id
_entity.type
_entity.pdbx_description
1 polymer ?
#
loop_
_entity_poly.entity_id
_entity_poly.type
_entity_poly.pdbx_seq_one_letter_code
_entity_poly.pdbx_strand_id
1 'polypeptide(L)'
;MSAPMVPQQAGPDGRSMGARQPPSCCAKCCLPACAISGYETGDPTDGCCGGKALAALLLQLGCGMGWIISFCCWSPDPQKIRGDATQRTVNNRCFSSWCAGGPCTISFWESGDLCDGLCNGDACCATCLWFLIFVPFIGELPWSAFYACCCWNPDVGNFMRTREMHGAGCYVGQVVKIGNGAV
;
A
#
# COMPACT_ATOMS: atom_id res chain seq x y z
N MET A 1 -13.48 6.37 -6.40
CA MET A 1 -12.79 7.65 -6.66
C MET A 1 -11.30 7.39 -6.57
N SER A 2 -10.51 7.74 -7.59
CA SER A 2 -9.05 7.61 -7.56
C SER A 2 -8.45 8.47 -6.44
N ALA A 3 -7.34 8.04 -5.86
CA ALA A 3 -6.62 8.85 -4.86
C ALA A 3 -6.16 10.18 -5.49
N PRO A 4 -6.13 11.29 -4.72
CA PRO A 4 -5.60 12.55 -5.21
C PRO A 4 -4.12 12.40 -5.58
N MET A 5 -3.68 13.04 -6.66
CA MET A 5 -2.26 13.10 -6.99
C MET A 5 -1.53 13.95 -5.96
N VAL A 6 -0.45 13.41 -5.39
CA VAL A 6 0.39 14.10 -4.41
C VAL A 6 1.57 14.75 -5.14
N PRO A 7 1.78 16.07 -5.05
CA PRO A 7 2.90 16.73 -5.72
C PRO A 7 4.25 16.10 -5.34
N GLN A 8 5.14 15.92 -6.33
CA GLN A 8 6.45 15.35 -6.07
C GLN A 8 7.32 16.32 -5.26
N GLN A 9 8.03 15.80 -4.26
CA GLN A 9 8.85 16.61 -3.35
C GLN A 9 10.35 16.39 -3.61
N ALA A 10 11.12 17.49 -3.56
CA ALA A 10 12.57 17.44 -3.59
C ALA A 10 13.12 17.20 -2.18
N GLY A 11 14.00 16.22 -2.03
CA GLY A 11 14.81 16.05 -0.84
C GLY A 11 15.89 17.13 -0.73
N PRO A 12 16.59 17.23 0.43
CA PRO A 12 17.66 18.20 0.67
C PRO A 12 18.85 18.16 -0.32
N ASP A 13 18.94 17.14 -1.17
CA ASP A 13 19.98 16.87 -2.18
C ASP A 13 19.49 17.19 -3.60
N GLY A 14 18.28 17.76 -3.73
CA GLY A 14 17.63 18.05 -5.01
C GLY A 14 17.05 16.83 -5.72
N ARG A 15 17.18 15.63 -5.14
CA ARG A 15 16.60 14.40 -5.68
C ARG A 15 15.16 14.24 -5.25
N SER A 16 14.35 13.66 -6.11
CA SER A 16 12.94 13.41 -5.87
C SER A 16 12.75 12.35 -4.77
N MET A 17 11.83 12.57 -3.82
CA MET A 17 11.52 11.59 -2.77
C MET A 17 10.65 10.44 -3.29
N GLY A 18 10.79 9.27 -2.69
CA GLY A 18 10.16 8.03 -3.17
C GLY A 18 8.81 7.82 -2.52
N ALA A 19 8.02 6.93 -3.10
CA ALA A 19 6.71 6.55 -2.58
C ALA A 19 6.52 5.03 -2.42
N ARG A 20 7.52 4.19 -2.74
CA ARG A 20 7.42 2.73 -2.60
C ARG A 20 8.23 2.24 -1.42
N GLN A 21 7.60 2.11 -0.25
CA GLN A 21 8.26 1.54 0.92
C GLN A 21 8.39 0.02 0.74
N PRO A 22 9.60 -0.56 0.89
CA PRO A 22 9.75 -1.99 1.00
C PRO A 22 8.87 -2.54 2.13
N PRO A 23 8.06 -3.59 1.90
CA PRO A 23 7.12 -4.04 2.91
C PRO A 23 7.80 -4.54 4.19
N SER A 24 7.24 -4.17 5.33
CA SER A 24 7.64 -4.59 6.65
C SER A 24 7.43 -6.10 6.85
N CYS A 25 8.12 -6.68 7.84
CA CYS A 25 7.92 -8.09 8.19
C CYS A 25 6.46 -8.38 8.56
N CYS A 26 5.77 -7.42 9.20
CA CYS A 26 4.37 -7.56 9.57
C CYS A 26 3.47 -7.60 8.33
N ALA A 27 3.68 -6.69 7.38
CA ALA A 27 2.94 -6.66 6.11
C ALA A 27 3.18 -7.93 5.28
N LYS A 28 4.43 -8.41 5.20
CA LYS A 28 4.77 -9.68 4.55
C LYS A 28 4.10 -10.89 5.19
N CYS A 29 3.99 -10.91 6.52
CA CYS A 29 3.37 -12.02 7.23
C CYS A 29 1.84 -12.02 7.11
N CYS A 30 1.21 -10.88 7.41
CA CYS A 30 -0.24 -10.80 7.55
C CYS A 30 -0.95 -10.62 6.21
N LEU A 31 -0.31 -9.89 5.28
CA LEU A 31 -0.92 -9.41 4.04
C LEU A 31 0.02 -9.61 2.83
N PRO A 32 0.55 -10.84 2.61
CA PRO A 32 1.66 -11.08 1.69
C PRO A 32 1.35 -10.66 0.25
N ALA A 33 0.16 -10.99 -0.26
CA ALA A 33 -0.23 -10.65 -1.63
C ALA A 33 -0.39 -9.14 -1.83
N CYS A 34 -1.06 -8.47 -0.88
CA CYS A 34 -1.27 -7.02 -0.92
C CYS A 34 0.05 -6.26 -0.74
N ALA A 35 0.97 -6.77 0.09
CA ALA A 35 2.29 -6.18 0.31
C ALA A 35 3.14 -6.20 -0.96
N ILE A 36 3.17 -7.35 -1.65
CA ILE A 36 3.88 -7.48 -2.93
C ILE A 36 3.22 -6.59 -4.00
N SER A 37 1.89 -6.65 -4.12
CA SER A 37 1.13 -5.85 -5.08
C SER A 37 1.35 -4.35 -4.88
N GLY A 38 1.19 -3.87 -3.65
CA GLY A 38 1.34 -2.46 -3.29
C GLY A 38 2.74 -1.94 -3.58
N TYR A 39 3.76 -2.75 -3.31
CA TYR A 39 5.14 -2.40 -3.66
C TYR A 39 5.37 -2.36 -5.17
N GLU A 40 4.97 -3.40 -5.92
CA GLU A 40 5.28 -3.51 -7.35
C GLU A 40 4.43 -2.57 -8.21
N THR A 41 3.16 -2.35 -7.86
CA THR A 41 2.22 -1.59 -8.71
C THR A 41 1.84 -0.24 -8.14
N GLY A 42 2.06 -0.02 -6.84
CA GLY A 42 1.56 1.16 -6.14
C GLY A 42 0.14 1.07 -5.65
N ASP A 43 -0.53 -0.06 -5.87
CA ASP A 43 -1.86 -0.34 -5.39
C ASP A 43 -1.88 -1.73 -4.73
N PRO A 44 -2.49 -1.88 -3.55
CA PRO A 44 -2.49 -3.14 -2.84
C PRO A 44 -3.30 -4.24 -3.55
N THR A 45 -4.07 -3.91 -4.59
CA THR A 45 -4.95 -4.86 -5.29
C THR A 45 -4.63 -5.07 -6.77
N ASP A 46 -4.11 -4.05 -7.46
CA ASP A 46 -3.94 -4.12 -8.93
C ASP A 46 -2.95 -5.21 -9.38
N GLY A 47 -1.96 -5.54 -8.55
CA GLY A 47 -0.97 -6.59 -8.80
C GLY A 47 -1.33 -7.96 -8.24
N CYS A 48 -2.37 -8.09 -7.41
CA CYS A 48 -2.69 -9.34 -6.70
C CYS A 48 -3.02 -10.51 -7.64
N CYS A 49 -3.47 -10.24 -8.86
CA CYS A 49 -3.79 -11.26 -9.85
C CYS A 49 -2.60 -11.65 -10.76
N GLY A 50 -1.38 -11.19 -10.47
CA GLY A 50 -0.20 -11.49 -11.27
C GLY A 50 1.04 -11.87 -10.46
N GLY A 51 1.95 -12.63 -11.10
CA GLY A 51 3.30 -12.88 -10.60
C GLY A 51 3.36 -13.49 -9.20
N LYS A 52 4.29 -12.99 -8.37
CA LYS A 52 4.52 -13.49 -7.01
C LYS A 52 3.41 -13.06 -6.04
N ALA A 53 2.70 -11.97 -6.31
CA ALA A 53 1.54 -11.57 -5.52
C ALA A 53 0.38 -12.58 -5.68
N LEU A 54 0.12 -13.07 -6.91
CA LEU A 54 -0.88 -14.12 -7.13
C LEU A 54 -0.49 -15.43 -6.46
N ALA A 55 0.77 -15.85 -6.56
CA ALA A 55 1.25 -17.05 -5.89
C ALA A 55 1.07 -16.95 -4.36
N ALA A 56 1.39 -15.79 -3.78
CA ALA A 56 1.13 -15.51 -2.37
C ALA A 56 -0.35 -15.55 -2.03
N LEU A 57 -1.23 -14.99 -2.90
CA LEU A 57 -2.68 -14.97 -2.70
C LEU A 57 -3.27 -16.39 -2.72
N LEU A 58 -2.91 -17.21 -3.72
CA LEU A 58 -3.40 -18.59 -3.85
C LEU A 58 -2.97 -19.44 -2.64
N LEU A 59 -1.73 -19.27 -2.19
CA LEU A 59 -1.21 -19.99 -1.02
C LEU A 59 -1.83 -19.48 0.29
N GLN A 60 -2.14 -18.18 0.37
CA GLN A 60 -2.89 -17.62 1.50
C GLN A 60 -4.31 -18.18 1.56
N LEU A 61 -5.02 -18.25 0.44
CA LEU A 61 -6.39 -18.78 0.37
C LEU A 61 -6.46 -20.30 0.55
N GLY A 62 -5.47 -21.04 0.05
CA GLY A 62 -5.45 -22.50 0.13
C GLY A 62 -5.06 -23.04 1.50
N CYS A 63 -4.06 -22.44 2.17
CA CYS A 63 -3.53 -22.97 3.42
C CYS A 63 -3.00 -21.90 4.41
N GLY A 64 -3.28 -20.61 4.19
CA GLY A 64 -2.84 -19.52 5.06
C GLY A 64 -1.33 -19.27 5.06
N MET A 65 -0.59 -19.84 4.10
CA MET A 65 0.89 -19.79 4.07
C MET A 65 1.45 -18.82 3.01
N GLY A 66 0.68 -17.82 2.59
CA GLY A 66 1.12 -16.85 1.57
C GLY A 66 2.41 -16.11 1.94
N TRP A 67 2.68 -15.97 3.24
CA TRP A 67 3.89 -15.36 3.77
C TRP A 67 5.17 -16.05 3.29
N ILE A 68 5.15 -17.36 3.03
CA ILE A 68 6.30 -18.11 2.50
C ILE A 68 6.79 -17.49 1.20
N ILE A 69 5.87 -17.12 0.31
CA ILE A 69 6.23 -16.48 -0.97
C ILE A 69 6.88 -15.12 -0.72
N SER A 70 6.32 -14.32 0.19
CA SER A 70 6.81 -12.97 0.49
C SER A 70 8.19 -12.95 1.19
N PHE A 71 8.53 -13.99 1.96
CA PHE A 71 9.79 -14.09 2.70
C PHE A 71 10.86 -14.87 1.93
N CYS A 72 10.51 -15.99 1.33
CA CYS A 72 11.47 -16.92 0.74
C CYS A 72 11.61 -16.75 -0.77
N CYS A 73 10.54 -16.36 -1.45
CA CYS A 73 10.48 -16.35 -2.91
C CYS A 73 10.43 -14.94 -3.49
N TRP A 74 10.34 -13.88 -2.69
CA TRP A 74 10.21 -12.50 -3.14
C TRP A 74 11.12 -11.57 -2.36
N SER A 75 11.63 -10.54 -3.04
CA SER A 75 12.41 -9.46 -2.44
C SER A 75 12.05 -8.12 -3.11
N PRO A 76 12.08 -7.00 -2.36
CA PRO A 76 11.84 -5.68 -2.92
C PRO A 76 12.95 -5.33 -3.91
N ASP A 77 12.55 -5.08 -5.15
CA ASP A 77 13.45 -4.73 -6.25
C ASP A 77 12.93 -3.47 -6.97
N PRO A 78 13.65 -2.33 -6.91
CA PRO A 78 13.21 -1.10 -7.57
C PRO A 78 12.97 -1.25 -9.07
N GLN A 79 13.66 -2.18 -9.75
CA GLN A 79 13.51 -2.38 -11.20
C GLN A 79 12.19 -3.07 -11.58
N LYS A 80 11.51 -3.69 -10.61
CA LYS A 80 10.22 -4.37 -10.83
C LYS A 80 9.02 -3.48 -10.54
N ILE A 81 9.25 -2.22 -10.11
CA ILE A 81 8.18 -1.24 -9.91
C ILE A 81 7.57 -0.89 -11.26
N ARG A 82 6.25 -0.92 -11.31
CA ARG A 82 5.42 -0.63 -12.49
C ARG A 82 4.67 0.68 -12.27
N GLY A 83 4.36 1.36 -13.36
CA GLY A 83 3.63 2.62 -13.33
C GLY A 83 4.44 3.75 -12.69
N ASP A 84 3.73 4.74 -12.13
CA ASP A 84 4.34 5.89 -11.48
C ASP A 84 4.87 5.51 -10.08
N ALA A 85 6.19 5.29 -10.00
CA ALA A 85 6.88 4.95 -8.76
C ALA A 85 6.84 6.06 -7.70
N THR A 86 6.42 7.27 -8.07
CA THR A 86 6.27 8.42 -7.19
C THR A 86 4.85 8.53 -6.61
N GLN A 87 3.87 7.72 -7.01
CA GLN A 87 2.49 7.82 -6.50
C GLN A 87 1.98 6.50 -5.99
N ARG A 88 1.35 6.47 -4.81
CA ARG A 88 0.57 5.31 -4.34
C ARG A 88 -0.91 5.58 -4.55
N THR A 89 -1.65 4.54 -4.90
CA THR A 89 -3.09 4.61 -5.13
C THR A 89 -3.81 3.51 -4.35
N VAL A 90 -5.09 3.75 -4.12
CA VAL A 90 -6.04 2.74 -3.65
C VAL A 90 -7.27 2.88 -4.53
N ASN A 91 -7.19 2.34 -5.74
CA ASN A 91 -8.21 2.45 -6.78
C ASN A 91 -9.49 1.72 -6.36
N ASN A 92 -9.33 0.50 -5.86
CA ASN A 92 -10.42 -0.36 -5.41
C ASN A 92 -10.54 -0.33 -3.88
N ARG A 93 -10.88 0.82 -3.28
CA ARG A 93 -10.91 1.01 -1.81
C ARG A 93 -11.65 -0.09 -1.06
N CYS A 94 -12.82 -0.50 -1.54
CA CYS A 94 -13.62 -1.52 -0.87
C CYS A 94 -12.99 -2.90 -0.97
N PHE A 95 -12.42 -3.24 -2.13
CA PHE A 95 -11.72 -4.51 -2.31
C PHE A 95 -10.40 -4.54 -1.54
N SER A 96 -9.63 -3.45 -1.54
CA SER A 96 -8.45 -3.29 -0.71
C SER A 96 -8.80 -3.40 0.77
N SER A 97 -9.85 -2.72 1.22
CA SER A 97 -10.29 -2.76 2.62
C SER A 97 -10.77 -4.15 3.03
N TRP A 98 -11.35 -4.91 2.10
CA TRP A 98 -11.71 -6.31 2.34
C TRP A 98 -10.48 -7.23 2.41
N CYS A 99 -9.54 -7.07 1.48
CA CYS A 99 -8.37 -7.93 1.37
C CYS A 99 -7.29 -7.63 2.42
N ALA A 100 -7.08 -6.35 2.73
CA ALA A 100 -6.05 -5.88 3.65
C ALA A 100 -6.60 -5.43 5.01
N GLY A 101 -7.89 -5.12 5.11
CA GLY A 101 -8.45 -4.39 6.24
C GLY A 101 -8.45 -2.89 6.01
N GLY A 102 -9.39 -2.20 6.64
CA GLY A 102 -9.52 -0.74 6.57
C GLY A 102 -8.25 -0.01 7.01
N PRO A 103 -7.72 -0.26 8.22
CA PRO A 103 -6.54 0.43 8.73
C PRO A 103 -5.33 0.22 7.82
N CYS A 104 -5.07 -1.03 7.41
CA CYS A 104 -3.93 -1.37 6.57
C CYS A 104 -4.02 -0.74 5.18
N THR A 105 -5.22 -0.66 4.60
CA THR A 105 -5.44 0.02 3.31
C THR A 105 -5.09 1.50 3.38
N ILE A 106 -5.49 2.16 4.47
CA ILE A 106 -5.19 3.57 4.69
C ILE A 106 -3.70 3.75 4.99
N SER A 107 -3.15 2.91 5.86
CA SER A 107 -1.71 2.85 6.19
C SER A 107 -0.85 2.75 4.93
N PHE A 108 -1.22 1.84 4.01
CA PHE A 108 -0.50 1.68 2.75
C PHE A 108 -0.47 2.98 1.94
N TRP A 109 -1.57 3.72 1.89
CA TRP A 109 -1.58 4.98 1.18
C TRP A 109 -0.72 6.04 1.88
N GLU A 110 -0.85 6.15 3.21
CA GLU A 110 -0.14 7.14 4.04
C GLU A 110 1.36 6.84 4.13
N SER A 111 1.76 5.69 4.67
CA SER A 111 3.18 5.34 4.88
C SER A 111 3.81 4.67 3.65
N GLY A 112 3.05 3.88 2.89
CA GLY A 112 3.59 3.00 1.86
C GLY A 112 3.76 1.55 2.31
N ASP A 113 3.51 1.26 3.59
CA ASP A 113 3.45 -0.08 4.14
C ASP A 113 2.07 -0.34 4.75
N LEU A 114 1.59 -1.58 4.62
CA LEU A 114 0.26 -1.96 5.10
C LEU A 114 0.17 -2.02 6.63
N CYS A 115 1.29 -2.14 7.34
CA CYS A 115 1.30 -2.29 8.80
C CYS A 115 2.07 -1.17 9.51
N ASP A 116 2.89 -0.39 8.80
CA ASP A 116 3.54 0.79 9.34
C ASP A 116 2.65 2.03 9.24
N GLY A 117 2.66 2.88 10.26
CA GLY A 117 1.82 4.08 10.31
C GLY A 117 0.40 3.88 10.84
N LEU A 118 0.01 2.67 11.25
CA LEU A 118 -1.33 2.36 11.79
C LEU A 118 -1.74 3.21 13.01
N CYS A 119 -0.78 3.81 13.70
CA CYS A 119 -0.97 4.67 14.87
C CYS A 119 -0.98 6.17 14.55
N ASN A 120 -0.90 6.56 13.27
CA ASN A 120 -0.87 7.95 12.82
C ASN A 120 -1.97 8.22 11.78
N GLY A 121 -2.25 9.51 11.51
CA GLY A 121 -3.13 9.93 10.42
C GLY A 121 -4.54 9.32 10.45
N ASP A 122 -5.09 9.10 9.26
CA ASP A 122 -6.39 8.46 9.08
C ASP A 122 -6.33 6.96 9.41
N ALA A 123 -5.15 6.34 9.29
CA ALA A 123 -4.96 4.93 9.64
C ALA A 123 -5.23 4.70 11.14
N CYS A 124 -4.83 5.63 12.01
CA CYS A 124 -5.15 5.60 13.44
C CYS A 124 -6.66 5.61 13.69
N CYS A 125 -7.39 6.49 13.00
CA CYS A 125 -8.85 6.56 13.13
C CYS A 125 -9.51 5.24 12.75
N ALA A 126 -9.10 4.62 11.64
CA ALA A 126 -9.60 3.32 11.24
C ALA A 126 -9.19 2.20 12.21
N THR A 127 -7.99 2.25 12.78
CA THR A 127 -7.52 1.31 13.81
C THR A 127 -8.39 1.42 15.07
N CYS A 128 -8.68 2.62 15.54
CA CYS A 128 -9.60 2.84 16.66
C CYS A 128 -10.99 2.29 16.35
N LEU A 129 -11.53 2.52 15.15
CA LEU A 129 -12.81 1.95 14.71
C LEU A 129 -12.79 0.42 14.66
N TRP A 130 -11.65 -0.21 14.37
CA TRP A 130 -11.50 -1.67 14.47
C TRP A 130 -11.62 -2.14 15.92
N PHE A 131 -10.96 -1.46 16.86
CA PHE A 131 -10.96 -1.87 18.28
C PHE A 131 -12.25 -1.53 19.02
N LEU A 132 -13.02 -0.53 18.58
CA LEU A 132 -14.34 -0.21 19.16
C LEU A 132 -15.40 -1.30 18.89
N ILE A 133 -15.11 -2.26 18.01
CA ILE A 133 -15.96 -3.44 17.74
C ILE A 133 -15.83 -4.51 18.85
N PHE A 134 -14.80 -4.43 19.71
CA PHE A 134 -14.71 -5.29 20.91
C PHE A 134 -15.68 -4.90 22.03
N VAL A 135 -16.53 -3.88 21.82
CA VAL A 135 -17.68 -3.61 22.68
C VAL A 135 -18.81 -4.59 22.30
N PRO A 136 -19.19 -5.53 23.17
CA PRO A 136 -19.99 -6.72 22.81
C PRO A 136 -21.48 -6.45 22.47
N PHE A 137 -21.87 -5.21 22.15
CA PHE A 137 -23.27 -4.81 21.97
C PHE A 137 -23.61 -4.17 20.62
N ILE A 138 -22.63 -3.99 19.72
CA ILE A 138 -22.86 -3.42 18.39
C ILE A 138 -22.34 -4.45 17.39
N GLY A 139 -23.23 -5.03 16.57
CA GLY A 139 -22.96 -6.21 15.75
C GLY A 139 -21.68 -6.15 14.92
N GLU A 140 -21.23 -7.34 14.47
CA GLU A 140 -19.99 -7.67 13.74
C GLU A 140 -19.82 -6.99 12.36
N LEU A 141 -20.28 -5.74 12.20
CA LEU A 141 -20.02 -4.97 11.01
C LEU A 141 -18.55 -4.53 11.01
N PRO A 142 -17.79 -4.78 9.94
CA PRO A 142 -16.39 -4.37 9.84
C PRO A 142 -16.31 -2.85 9.62
N TRP A 143 -16.61 -2.06 10.67
CA TRP A 143 -16.71 -0.60 10.63
C TRP A 143 -15.45 0.07 10.09
N SER A 144 -14.28 -0.50 10.37
CA SER A 144 -13.00 -0.02 9.83
C SER A 144 -12.94 -0.18 8.30
N ALA A 145 -13.43 -1.29 7.75
CA ALA A 145 -13.50 -1.51 6.30
C ALA A 145 -14.58 -0.63 5.65
N PHE A 146 -15.72 -0.44 6.32
CA PHE A 146 -16.75 0.49 5.85
C PHE A 146 -16.22 1.94 5.81
N TYR A 147 -15.52 2.36 6.87
CA TYR A 147 -14.87 3.67 6.91
C TYR A 147 -13.90 3.83 5.74
N ALA A 148 -12.96 2.90 5.54
CA ALA A 148 -11.99 2.97 4.45
C ALA A 148 -12.63 2.91 3.05
N CYS A 149 -13.73 2.17 2.87
CA CYS A 149 -14.45 2.04 1.59
C CYS A 149 -15.32 3.27 1.28
N CYS A 150 -16.06 3.79 2.26
CA CYS A 150 -17.16 4.75 2.03
C CYS A 150 -16.90 6.15 2.59
N CYS A 151 -16.14 6.29 3.68
CA CYS A 151 -16.03 7.54 4.43
C CYS A 151 -14.65 8.20 4.31
N TRP A 152 -13.60 7.38 4.20
CA TRP A 152 -12.23 7.85 4.14
C TRP A 152 -11.98 8.60 2.82
N ASN A 153 -11.45 9.80 2.94
CA ASN A 153 -10.95 10.59 1.84
C ASN A 153 -9.45 10.84 2.07
N PRO A 154 -8.56 10.42 1.16
CA PRO A 154 -7.12 10.50 1.40
C PRO A 154 -6.66 11.95 1.60
N ASP A 155 -6.13 12.26 2.79
CA ASP A 155 -5.54 13.55 3.09
C ASP A 155 -4.06 13.59 2.67
N VAL A 156 -3.74 14.45 1.70
CA VAL A 156 -2.38 14.62 1.18
C VAL A 156 -1.38 14.99 2.27
N GLY A 157 -1.84 15.62 3.37
CA GLY A 157 -1.01 15.93 4.54
C GLY A 157 -0.44 14.70 5.25
N ASN A 158 -1.12 13.54 5.17
CA ASN A 158 -0.67 12.29 5.78
C ASN A 158 0.18 11.43 4.83
N PHE A 159 0.33 11.84 3.57
CA PHE A 159 1.10 11.07 2.58
C PHE A 159 2.60 11.21 2.83
N MET A 160 3.22 10.14 3.34
CA MET A 160 4.64 10.10 3.67
C MET A 160 5.51 9.78 2.46
N ARG A 161 6.59 10.53 2.31
CA ARG A 161 7.66 10.29 1.35
C ARG A 161 8.98 10.38 2.08
N THR A 162 9.87 9.43 1.83
CA THR A 162 11.23 9.47 2.36
C THR A 162 12.24 9.17 1.26
N ARG A 163 13.52 9.42 1.55
CA ARG A 163 14.62 9.04 0.66
C ARG A 163 14.86 7.52 0.62
N GLU A 164 14.42 6.81 1.65
CA GLU A 164 14.58 5.36 1.77
C GLU A 164 13.51 4.61 0.96
N MET A 165 12.38 5.27 0.68
CA MET A 165 11.36 4.74 -0.22
C MET A 165 11.89 4.69 -1.66
N HIS A 166 11.55 3.61 -2.34
CA HIS A 166 11.90 3.40 -3.74
C HIS A 166 10.99 4.23 -4.66
N GLY A 167 11.38 4.35 -5.93
CA GLY A 167 10.72 5.24 -6.89
C GLY A 167 11.24 6.68 -6.85
N ALA A 168 12.23 6.96 -5.99
CA ALA A 168 13.07 8.15 -5.96
C ALA A 168 14.30 8.02 -6.86
N GLY A 169 14.94 9.16 -7.17
CA GLY A 169 16.32 9.17 -7.68
C GLY A 169 16.61 10.13 -8.82
N CYS A 170 15.59 10.77 -9.39
CA CYS A 170 15.77 11.77 -10.43
C CYS A 170 15.85 13.17 -9.81
N TYR A 171 16.56 14.09 -10.45
CA TYR A 171 16.51 15.50 -10.06
C TYR A 171 15.10 16.05 -10.31
N VAL A 172 14.53 16.77 -9.36
CA VAL A 172 13.19 17.33 -9.51
C VAL A 172 13.19 18.31 -10.69
N GLY A 173 12.37 18.03 -11.72
CA GLY A 173 12.34 18.76 -12.99
C GLY A 173 12.99 18.05 -14.18
N GLN A 174 13.67 16.91 -13.99
CA GLN A 174 14.10 16.06 -15.10
C GLN A 174 12.93 15.26 -15.66
N VAL A 175 12.75 15.29 -17.00
CA VAL A 175 11.82 14.40 -17.70
C VAL A 175 12.37 12.97 -17.65
N VAL A 176 11.71 12.09 -16.91
CA VAL A 176 12.03 10.66 -16.89
C VAL A 176 11.31 9.99 -18.05
N LYS A 177 12.05 9.38 -18.98
CA LYS A 177 11.45 8.49 -19.99
C LYS A 177 10.90 7.26 -19.28
N ILE A 178 9.58 7.18 -19.12
CA ILE A 178 8.92 5.93 -18.75
C ILE A 178 9.11 4.98 -19.95
N GLY A 179 9.76 3.84 -19.72
CA GLY A 179 10.16 2.91 -20.77
C GLY A 179 9.00 2.51 -21.68
N ASN A 180 9.27 2.44 -22.99
CA ASN A 180 8.34 2.03 -24.03
C ASN A 180 7.69 0.67 -23.70
N GLY A 181 6.44 0.70 -23.25
CA GLY A 181 5.50 -0.41 -23.40
C GLY A 181 4.59 -0.11 -24.58
N ALA A 182 4.84 -0.77 -25.71
CA ALA A 182 3.97 -0.73 -26.89
C ALA A 182 2.56 -1.21 -26.54
N VAL A 183 1.57 -0.60 -27.18
CA VAL A 183 0.17 -1.07 -27.28
C VAL A 183 0.13 -2.38 -28.05
#